data_AF-A0A1C5MII9-F1
#
_entry.id   AF-A0A1C5MII9-F1
#
_cell.length_a   1.000
_cell.length_b   1.000
_cell.length_c   1.000
_cell.angle_alpha   90.00
_cell.angle_beta   90.00
_cell.angle_gamma   90.00
#
_symmetry.space_group_name_H-M   'P 1'
#
loop_
_entity.id
_entity.type
_entity.pdbx_description
1 polymer ?
#
loop_
_entity_poly.entity_id
_entity_poly.type
_entity_poly.pdbx_seq_one_letter_code
_entity_poly.pdbx_strand_id
1 'polypeptide(L)'
;MISYTSLIELQQNIFTEAEKMKVKNAEEFYKILERKAIYPVFQPIVNLQTGEVAGYEALSRIDKQNTNLMISDLFVIAEQMGCVWKLEKLCRNKALKAAADKPEKAKIFLNVDGNIIQDKSFIQGFTNRKAAKAGVPASDIVFEITERSDIENYQILQQIMNHYANQGYEIALDDVGSGYSGLNRVVNTSPNYLKADIELVRDIHKDKKKELMMKFLLQYCNETGVTLIAEGIETDAELECLHRLGVHYGQGYFLGRPNKGFENISEEAMGVLQKLNINHNKNYGKAEKE
;
A
#
# COMPACT_ATOMS: atom_id res chain seq x y z
N MET A 1 56.39 19.16 8.43
CA MET A 1 55.34 18.71 9.35
C MET A 1 54.01 19.21 8.81
N ILE A 2 53.21 18.33 8.20
CA ILE A 2 51.83 18.67 7.83
C ILE A 2 51.06 18.81 9.15
N SER A 3 50.41 19.95 9.38
CA SER A 3 49.68 20.21 10.63
C SER A 3 48.51 19.22 10.76
N TYR A 4 48.15 18.82 11.98
CA TYR A 4 46.99 17.93 12.20
C TYR A 4 45.69 18.48 11.58
N THR A 5 45.58 19.81 11.49
CA THR A 5 44.48 20.53 10.82
C THR A 5 44.45 20.28 9.32
N SER A 6 45.61 20.24 8.65
CA SER A 6 45.68 20.01 7.20
C SER A 6 45.43 18.54 6.82
N LEU A 7 45.65 17.59 7.71
CA LEU A 7 45.25 16.18 7.52
C LEU A 7 43.72 15.98 7.59
N ILE A 8 43.01 16.75 8.43
CA ILE A 8 41.55 16.71 8.53
C ILE A 8 40.90 17.37 7.30
N GLU A 9 41.44 18.50 6.82
CA GLU A 9 40.99 19.14 5.58
C GLU A 9 41.25 18.27 4.34
N LEU A 10 42.39 17.55 4.30
CA LEU A 10 42.68 16.56 3.27
C LEU A 10 41.71 15.37 3.31
N GLN A 11 41.33 14.87 4.49
CA GLN A 11 40.35 13.77 4.62
C GLN A 11 38.93 14.17 4.18
N GLN A 12 38.51 15.42 4.37
CA GLN A 12 37.21 15.91 3.90
C GLN A 12 37.13 16.13 2.38
N ASN A 13 38.28 16.25 1.70
CA ASN A 13 38.40 16.40 0.25
C ASN A 13 38.57 15.08 -0.53
N ILE A 14 38.60 13.93 0.15
CA ILE A 14 38.74 12.61 -0.50
C ILE A 14 37.40 12.05 -0.97
N PHE A 15 36.30 12.47 -0.36
CA PHE A 15 34.97 12.00 -0.73
C PHE A 15 34.44 12.73 -1.96
N THR A 16 33.99 11.96 -2.94
CA THR A 16 33.20 12.46 -4.07
C THR A 16 31.92 13.15 -3.56
N GLU A 17 31.37 14.07 -4.33
CA GLU A 17 30.08 14.71 -4.00
C GLU A 17 28.97 13.67 -3.76
N ALA A 18 29.01 12.54 -4.47
CA ALA A 18 28.08 11.43 -4.27
C ALA A 18 28.23 10.77 -2.88
N GLU A 19 29.46 10.58 -2.39
CA GLU A 19 29.72 10.03 -1.07
C GLU A 19 29.34 11.01 0.04
N LYS A 20 29.64 12.30 -0.14
CA LYS A 20 29.19 13.35 0.78
C LYS A 20 27.66 13.40 0.88
N MET A 21 26.97 13.27 -0.24
CA MET A 21 25.50 13.21 -0.29
C MET A 21 24.96 11.97 0.44
N LYS A 22 25.56 10.79 0.25
CA LYS A 22 25.19 9.56 0.97
C LYS A 22 25.32 9.72 2.48
N VAL A 23 26.44 10.26 2.96
CA VAL A 23 26.67 10.50 4.40
C VAL A 23 25.63 11.47 4.96
N LYS A 24 25.39 12.59 4.27
CA LYS A 24 24.38 13.57 4.66
C LYS A 24 22.97 12.95 4.77
N ASN A 25 22.57 12.17 3.77
CA ASN A 25 21.26 11.50 3.76
C ASN A 25 21.13 10.48 4.89
N ALA A 26 22.20 9.75 5.22
CA ALA A 26 22.22 8.81 6.34
C ALA A 26 22.11 9.52 7.72
N GLU A 27 22.79 10.65 7.91
CA GLU A 27 22.62 11.46 9.13
C GLU A 27 21.19 12.00 9.27
N GLU A 28 20.62 12.47 8.17
CA GLU A 28 19.27 13.00 8.12
C GLU A 28 18.22 11.92 8.41
N PHE A 29 18.40 10.73 7.86
CA PHE A 29 17.60 9.54 8.18
C PHE A 29 17.59 9.25 9.68
N TYR A 30 18.75 9.22 10.34
CA TYR A 30 18.80 8.97 11.78
C TYR A 30 18.15 10.09 12.60
N LYS A 31 18.31 11.35 12.21
CA LYS A 31 17.61 12.49 12.85
C LYS A 31 16.09 12.35 12.73
N ILE A 32 15.57 11.92 11.57
CA ILE A 32 14.13 11.67 11.37
C ILE A 32 13.64 10.53 12.27
N LEU A 33 14.39 9.44 12.37
CA LEU A 33 14.05 8.31 13.25
C LEU A 33 14.05 8.70 14.73
N GLU A 34 15.06 9.44 15.19
CA GLU A 34 15.19 9.90 16.58
C GLU A 34 14.04 10.82 16.97
N ARG A 35 13.75 11.81 16.11
CA ARG A 35 12.63 12.76 16.30
C ARG A 35 11.27 12.13 16.05
N LYS A 36 11.21 10.93 15.46
CA LYS A 36 9.99 10.25 15.02
C LYS A 36 9.13 11.16 14.12
N ALA A 37 9.80 11.88 13.21
CA ALA A 37 9.23 12.89 12.30
C ALA A 37 8.49 12.25 11.09
N ILE A 38 7.75 11.18 11.38
CA ILE A 38 6.91 10.44 10.44
C ILE A 38 5.49 10.44 10.98
N TYR A 39 4.53 10.62 10.08
CA TYR A 39 3.10 10.56 10.37
C TYR A 39 2.37 9.77 9.28
N PRO A 40 1.27 9.08 9.63
CA PRO A 40 0.45 8.39 8.64
C PRO A 40 -0.53 9.37 7.99
N VAL A 41 -0.87 9.08 6.74
CA VAL A 41 -2.09 9.52 6.07
C VAL A 41 -2.84 8.28 5.58
N PHE A 42 -4.13 8.41 5.37
CA PHE A 42 -5.05 7.31 5.06
C PHE A 42 -5.72 7.59 3.73
N GLN A 43 -5.66 6.63 2.81
CA GLN A 43 -6.33 6.71 1.52
C GLN A 43 -7.48 5.70 1.46
N PRO A 44 -8.72 6.13 1.14
CA PRO A 44 -9.87 5.25 1.18
C PRO A 44 -9.83 4.20 0.07
N ILE A 45 -10.21 2.98 0.41
CA ILE A 45 -10.46 1.85 -0.49
C ILE A 45 -11.98 1.67 -0.54
N VAL A 46 -12.56 1.82 -1.72
CA VAL A 46 -14.00 2.04 -1.90
C VAL A 46 -14.64 0.91 -2.68
N ASN A 47 -15.81 0.45 -2.25
CA ASN A 47 -16.66 -0.47 -3.00
C ASN A 47 -17.12 0.22 -4.28
N LEU A 48 -16.72 -0.30 -5.44
CA LEU A 48 -17.04 0.35 -6.70
C LEU A 48 -18.50 0.17 -7.10
N GLN A 49 -19.24 -0.72 -6.43
CA GLN A 49 -20.67 -0.94 -6.67
C GLN A 49 -21.54 -0.05 -5.77
N THR A 50 -21.14 0.16 -4.52
CA THR A 50 -21.96 0.90 -3.54
C THR A 50 -21.43 2.30 -3.21
N GLY A 51 -20.14 2.56 -3.41
CA GLY A 51 -19.46 3.78 -2.97
C GLY A 51 -19.10 3.79 -1.48
N GLU A 52 -19.36 2.71 -0.74
CA GLU A 52 -19.00 2.59 0.68
C GLU A 52 -17.49 2.35 0.85
N VAL A 53 -16.88 3.00 1.85
CA VAL A 53 -15.46 2.79 2.17
C VAL A 53 -15.31 1.49 2.95
N ALA A 54 -14.57 0.54 2.38
CA ALA A 54 -14.28 -0.75 3.01
C ALA A 54 -13.07 -0.69 3.96
N GLY A 55 -12.15 0.25 3.71
CA GLY A 55 -10.96 0.41 4.52
C GLY A 55 -10.06 1.54 4.02
N TYR A 56 -8.89 1.63 4.63
CA TYR A 56 -7.92 2.68 4.36
C TYR A 56 -6.52 2.11 4.28
N GLU A 57 -5.76 2.51 3.27
CA GLU A 57 -4.33 2.29 3.23
C GLU A 57 -3.60 3.35 4.04
N ALA A 58 -2.78 2.92 5.01
CA ALA A 58 -1.98 3.80 5.84
C ALA A 58 -0.62 4.07 5.19
N LEU A 59 -0.52 5.24 4.55
CA LEU A 59 0.68 5.68 3.86
C LEU A 59 1.53 6.56 4.77
N SER A 60 2.83 6.28 4.85
CA SER A 60 3.74 7.08 5.66
C SER A 60 4.17 8.37 4.95
N ARG A 61 4.27 9.46 5.70
CA ARG A 61 4.75 10.78 5.25
C ARG A 61 5.78 11.30 6.23
N ILE A 62 6.70 12.12 5.73
CA ILE A 62 7.73 12.78 6.53
C ILE A 62 7.30 14.21 6.80
N ASP A 63 7.58 14.72 7.99
CA ASP A 63 7.48 16.14 8.28
C ASP A 63 8.57 16.91 7.52
N LYS A 64 8.18 17.60 6.44
CA LYS A 64 9.10 18.24 5.48
C LYS A 64 9.79 19.51 6.01
N GLN A 65 9.54 19.93 7.26
CA GLN A 65 10.06 21.19 7.79
C GLN A 65 11.58 21.40 7.60
N ASN A 66 12.38 20.33 7.53
CA ASN A 66 13.84 20.44 7.40
C ASN A 66 14.45 19.40 6.44
N THR A 67 13.67 18.85 5.50
CA THR A 67 14.13 17.75 4.64
C THR A 67 13.50 17.76 3.26
N ASN A 68 14.30 17.40 2.25
CA ASN A 68 13.83 17.11 0.90
C ASN A 68 13.60 15.61 0.66
N LEU A 69 13.93 14.76 1.64
CA LEU A 69 13.73 13.33 1.53
C LEU A 69 12.24 12.98 1.51
N MET A 70 11.90 12.00 0.70
CA MET A 70 10.61 11.35 0.65
C MET A 70 10.65 10.04 1.46
N ILE A 71 9.47 9.51 1.80
CA ILE A 71 9.40 8.26 2.57
C ILE A 71 10.10 7.10 1.83
N SER A 72 10.00 7.07 0.50
CA SER A 72 10.71 6.13 -0.37
C SER A 72 12.22 6.20 -0.19
N ASP A 73 12.79 7.41 -0.08
CA ASP A 73 14.22 7.61 0.10
C ASP A 73 14.68 7.04 1.45
N LEU A 74 13.86 7.17 2.50
CA LEU A 74 14.19 6.58 3.81
C LEU A 74 14.21 5.06 3.76
N PHE A 75 13.33 4.42 2.99
CA PHE A 75 13.36 2.96 2.84
C PHE A 75 14.60 2.49 2.07
N VAL A 76 14.99 3.20 1.01
CA VAL A 76 16.25 2.93 0.29
C VAL A 76 17.46 3.09 1.21
N ILE A 77 17.51 4.17 2.00
CA ILE A 77 18.58 4.39 2.98
C ILE A 77 18.55 3.30 4.05
N ALA A 78 17.38 2.94 4.57
CA ALA A 78 17.23 1.92 5.60
C ALA A 78 17.75 0.55 5.13
N GLU A 79 17.49 0.18 3.87
CA GLU A 79 18.00 -1.03 3.24
C GLU A 79 19.53 -1.01 3.14
N GLN A 80 20.12 0.07 2.60
CA GLN A 80 21.57 0.24 2.51
C GLN A 80 22.27 0.18 3.88
N MET A 81 21.56 0.55 4.94
CA MET A 81 22.06 0.56 6.31
C MET A 81 21.69 -0.69 7.12
N GLY A 82 20.95 -1.65 6.53
CA GLY A 82 20.52 -2.87 7.22
C GLY A 82 19.59 -2.59 8.41
N CYS A 83 18.70 -1.60 8.29
CA CYS A 83 17.81 -1.17 9.37
C CYS A 83 16.35 -0.93 8.94
N VAL A 84 15.90 -1.64 7.90
CA VAL A 84 14.52 -1.58 7.37
C VAL A 84 13.50 -1.75 8.50
N TRP A 85 13.70 -2.73 9.38
CA TRP A 85 12.78 -2.94 10.51
C TRP A 85 12.67 -1.74 11.45
N LYS A 86 13.75 -0.98 11.66
CA LYS A 86 13.72 0.19 12.54
C LYS A 86 12.77 1.27 12.00
N LEU A 87 12.80 1.50 10.69
CA LEU A 87 11.90 2.42 10.00
C LEU A 87 10.46 1.88 9.95
N GLU A 88 10.28 0.63 9.49
CA GLU A 88 8.97 0.00 9.37
C GLU A 88 8.23 -0.04 10.71
N LYS A 89 8.93 -0.43 11.79
CA LYS A 89 8.39 -0.43 13.16
C LYS A 89 7.88 0.94 13.59
N LEU A 90 8.58 2.02 13.21
CA LEU A 90 8.14 3.39 13.49
C LEU A 90 6.87 3.73 12.71
N CYS A 91 6.88 3.51 11.40
CA CYS A 91 5.74 3.72 10.50
C CYS A 91 4.50 2.96 10.98
N ARG A 92 4.64 1.65 11.19
CA ARG A 92 3.59 0.75 11.68
C ARG A 92 3.00 1.20 13.01
N ASN A 93 3.84 1.56 13.97
CA ASN A 93 3.36 2.03 15.27
C ASN A 93 2.67 3.40 15.20
N LYS A 94 3.05 4.27 14.26
CA LYS A 94 2.36 5.55 14.02
C LYS A 94 0.99 5.31 13.37
N ALA A 95 0.93 4.46 12.33
CA ALA A 95 -0.31 4.07 11.67
C ALA A 95 -1.31 3.43 12.64
N LEU A 96 -0.90 2.41 13.40
CA LEU A 96 -1.77 1.72 14.38
C LEU A 96 -2.29 2.65 15.48
N LYS A 97 -1.50 3.62 15.91
CA LYS A 97 -1.96 4.61 16.89
C LYS A 97 -3.02 5.55 16.32
N ALA A 98 -2.85 6.02 15.09
CA ALA A 98 -3.83 6.87 14.43
C ALA A 98 -5.09 6.09 14.01
N ALA A 99 -4.96 4.79 13.75
CA ALA A 99 -6.06 3.87 13.49
C ALA A 99 -6.99 3.62 14.69
N ALA A 100 -6.66 4.12 15.89
CA ALA A 100 -7.57 4.04 17.04
C ALA A 100 -8.91 4.75 16.78
N ASP A 101 -8.90 5.80 15.96
CA ASP A 101 -10.08 6.61 15.61
C ASP A 101 -10.72 6.19 14.27
N LYS A 102 -10.37 5.00 13.75
CA LYS A 102 -10.91 4.54 12.45
C LYS A 102 -12.43 4.32 12.52
N PRO A 103 -13.15 4.47 11.40
CA PRO A 103 -14.56 4.09 11.32
C PRO A 103 -14.78 2.62 11.70
N GLU A 104 -15.96 2.33 12.26
CA GLU A 104 -16.35 0.96 12.59
C GLU A 104 -16.29 0.07 11.34
N LYS A 105 -15.82 -1.17 11.47
CA LYS A 105 -15.68 -2.17 10.39
C LYS A 105 -14.70 -1.81 9.25
N ALA A 106 -14.18 -0.57 9.19
CA ALA A 106 -13.17 -0.20 8.21
C ALA A 106 -11.86 -0.94 8.48
N LYS A 107 -11.29 -1.54 7.44
CA LYS A 107 -9.97 -2.17 7.49
C LYS A 107 -8.85 -1.13 7.43
N ILE A 108 -7.67 -1.47 7.94
CA ILE A 108 -6.44 -0.69 7.82
C ILE A 108 -5.40 -1.55 7.10
N PHE A 109 -5.03 -1.11 5.90
CA PHE A 109 -4.01 -1.74 5.09
C PHE A 109 -2.65 -1.15 5.47
N LEU A 110 -1.68 -2.03 5.75
CA LEU A 110 -0.33 -1.70 6.17
C LEU A 110 0.65 -2.39 5.22
N ASN A 111 1.43 -1.59 4.50
CA ASN A 111 2.58 -2.08 3.76
C ASN A 111 3.59 -2.83 4.66
N VAL A 112 4.09 -3.96 4.18
CA VAL A 112 5.14 -4.75 4.82
C VAL A 112 6.16 -5.23 3.80
N ASP A 113 7.44 -5.11 4.15
CA ASP A 113 8.51 -5.78 3.42
C ASP A 113 8.41 -7.28 3.67
N GLY A 114 8.33 -8.09 2.60
CA GLY A 114 8.20 -9.54 2.73
C GLY A 114 9.40 -10.16 3.47
N ASN A 115 10.60 -9.62 3.26
CA ASN A 115 11.82 -10.14 3.88
C ASN A 115 12.01 -9.68 5.33
N ILE A 116 11.14 -8.84 5.88
CA ILE A 116 11.31 -8.27 7.22
C ILE A 116 11.38 -9.32 8.33
N ILE A 117 10.76 -10.47 8.14
CA ILE A 117 10.79 -11.58 9.11
C ILE A 117 12.20 -12.16 9.26
N GLN A 118 13.06 -11.99 8.24
CA GLN A 118 14.45 -12.44 8.26
C GLN A 118 15.39 -11.44 8.97
N ASP A 119 14.91 -10.22 9.27
CA ASP A 119 15.69 -9.22 9.99
C ASP A 119 15.95 -9.69 11.43
N LYS A 120 17.22 -9.72 11.85
CA LYS A 120 17.63 -10.15 13.21
C LYS A 120 17.00 -9.31 14.32
N SER A 121 16.62 -8.08 14.01
CA SER A 121 15.99 -7.15 14.94
C SER A 121 14.46 -7.23 14.93
N PHE A 122 13.87 -8.04 14.05
CA PHE A 122 12.43 -8.28 13.97
C PHE A 122 11.88 -8.73 15.33
N ILE A 123 10.71 -8.20 15.69
CA ILE A 123 10.08 -8.52 16.98
C ILE A 123 8.72 -9.15 16.71
N GLN A 124 8.64 -10.46 16.91
CA GLN A 124 7.38 -11.19 16.79
C GLN A 124 6.30 -10.64 17.73
N GLY A 125 5.07 -10.58 17.23
CA GLY A 125 3.91 -10.05 17.94
C GLY A 125 3.96 -8.54 18.22
N PHE A 126 4.92 -7.80 17.65
CA PHE A 126 4.97 -6.34 17.81
C PHE A 126 3.65 -5.68 17.38
N THR A 127 3.18 -6.02 16.17
CA THR A 127 1.92 -5.51 15.62
C THR A 127 0.76 -5.79 16.57
N ASN A 128 0.60 -7.05 17.00
CA ASN A 128 -0.48 -7.46 17.91
C ASN A 128 -0.51 -6.64 19.20
N ARG A 129 0.65 -6.44 19.84
CA ARG A 129 0.74 -5.62 21.07
C ARG A 129 0.39 -4.15 20.81
N LYS A 130 0.72 -3.60 19.64
CA LYS A 130 0.40 -2.22 19.29
C LYS A 130 -1.06 -2.03 18.89
N ALA A 131 -1.60 -2.94 18.10
CA ALA A 131 -3.00 -2.97 17.68
C ALA A 131 -3.93 -3.11 18.90
N ALA A 132 -3.66 -4.07 19.79
CA ALA A 132 -4.42 -4.25 21.03
C ALA A 132 -4.38 -2.99 21.92
N LYS A 133 -3.22 -2.33 22.04
CA LYS A 133 -3.10 -1.07 22.79
C LYS A 133 -3.89 0.09 22.17
N ALA A 134 -4.08 0.08 20.85
CA ALA A 134 -4.84 1.08 20.12
C ALA A 134 -6.34 0.73 20.00
N GLY A 135 -6.77 -0.44 20.49
CA GLY A 135 -8.15 -0.91 20.32
C GLY A 135 -8.49 -1.36 18.91
N VAL A 136 -7.48 -1.65 18.07
CA VAL A 136 -7.68 -2.11 16.69
C VAL A 136 -7.66 -3.64 16.68
N PRO A 137 -8.78 -4.31 16.30
CA PRO A 137 -8.81 -5.76 16.15
C PRO A 137 -7.82 -6.25 15.10
N ALA A 138 -7.22 -7.43 15.32
CA ALA A 138 -6.32 -8.03 14.32
C ALA A 138 -7.03 -8.28 12.99
N SER A 139 -8.32 -8.67 13.05
CA SER A 139 -9.17 -8.85 11.87
C SER A 139 -9.33 -7.58 11.04
N ASP A 140 -9.11 -6.40 11.61
CA ASP A 140 -9.26 -5.13 10.90
C ASP A 140 -7.97 -4.70 10.23
N ILE A 141 -6.89 -5.47 10.37
CA ILE A 141 -5.58 -5.15 9.79
C ILE A 141 -5.31 -6.07 8.61
N VAL A 142 -4.96 -5.45 7.47
CA VAL A 142 -4.55 -6.14 6.25
C VAL A 142 -3.07 -5.81 6.01
N PHE A 143 -2.24 -6.83 5.80
CA PHE A 143 -0.84 -6.63 5.40
C PHE A 143 -0.70 -6.67 3.88
N GLU A 144 -0.13 -5.63 3.30
CA GLU A 144 0.18 -5.56 1.87
C GLU A 144 1.62 -5.99 1.65
N ILE A 145 1.80 -7.13 0.97
CA ILE A 145 3.11 -7.66 0.63
C ILE A 145 3.48 -7.18 -0.78
N THR A 146 4.46 -6.29 -0.86
CA THR A 146 4.94 -5.72 -2.13
C THR A 146 5.90 -6.67 -2.87
N GLU A 147 6.06 -6.46 -4.17
CA GLU A 147 6.93 -7.26 -5.04
C GLU A 147 8.44 -7.02 -4.79
N ARG A 148 8.83 -5.90 -4.17
CA ARG A 148 10.25 -5.53 -3.95
C ARG A 148 11.06 -6.55 -3.15
N SER A 149 10.37 -7.48 -2.51
CA SER A 149 11.01 -8.63 -1.92
C SER A 149 11.45 -9.55 -3.08
N ASP A 150 12.75 -9.78 -3.28
CA ASP A 150 13.32 -10.81 -4.18
C ASP A 150 12.93 -12.24 -3.74
N ILE A 151 11.65 -12.45 -3.44
CA ILE A 151 11.07 -13.72 -3.10
C ILE A 151 10.78 -14.43 -4.42
N GLU A 152 11.86 -14.79 -5.11
CA GLU A 152 11.81 -15.81 -6.16
C GLU A 152 11.31 -17.14 -5.58
N ASN A 153 11.45 -17.32 -4.26
CA ASN A 153 10.98 -18.49 -3.53
C ASN A 153 9.59 -18.29 -2.91
N TYR A 154 8.54 -18.65 -3.64
CA TYR A 154 7.15 -18.67 -3.16
C TYR A 154 6.95 -19.36 -1.80
N GLN A 155 7.83 -20.28 -1.39
CA GLN A 155 7.76 -20.93 -0.07
C GLN A 155 8.00 -19.93 1.06
N ILE A 156 8.90 -18.97 0.87
CA ILE A 156 9.16 -17.88 1.83
C ILE A 156 7.93 -16.98 1.91
N LEU A 157 7.35 -16.62 0.76
CA LEU A 157 6.10 -15.83 0.71
C LEU A 157 4.97 -16.53 1.48
N GLN A 158 4.77 -17.83 1.24
CA GLN A 158 3.78 -18.62 1.98
C GLN A 158 4.05 -18.64 3.49
N GLN A 159 5.32 -18.76 3.92
CA GLN A 159 5.67 -18.73 5.33
C GLN A 159 5.34 -17.38 5.98
N ILE A 160 5.63 -16.27 5.29
CA ILE A 160 5.30 -14.92 5.73
C ILE A 160 3.79 -14.75 5.83
N MET A 161 3.06 -15.18 4.81
CA MET A 161 1.61 -15.13 4.81
C MET A 161 1.02 -15.94 5.97
N ASN A 162 1.46 -17.18 6.15
CA ASN A 162 1.01 -18.03 7.25
C ASN A 162 1.36 -17.42 8.62
N HIS A 163 2.53 -16.77 8.75
CA HIS A 163 2.92 -16.09 9.97
C HIS A 163 1.93 -14.99 10.37
N TYR A 164 1.48 -14.18 9.41
CA TYR A 164 0.51 -13.12 9.66
C TYR A 164 -0.93 -13.64 9.78
N ALA A 165 -1.33 -14.58 8.94
CA ALA A 165 -2.66 -15.20 9.00
C ALA A 165 -2.92 -15.91 10.34
N ASN A 166 -1.92 -16.62 10.89
CA ASN A 166 -2.01 -17.26 12.21
C ASN A 166 -2.17 -16.26 13.38
N GLN A 167 -1.93 -14.97 13.13
CA GLN A 167 -2.16 -13.89 14.09
C GLN A 167 -3.52 -13.21 13.92
N GLY A 168 -4.35 -13.66 12.97
CA GLY A 168 -5.68 -13.14 12.69
C GLY A 168 -5.69 -11.94 11.73
N TYR A 169 -4.58 -11.67 11.04
CA TYR A 169 -4.50 -10.63 10.01
C TYR A 169 -4.98 -11.15 8.66
N GLU A 170 -5.52 -10.26 7.85
CA GLU A 170 -5.75 -10.50 6.43
C GLU A 170 -4.52 -10.06 5.61
N ILE A 171 -4.42 -10.54 4.38
CA ILE A 171 -3.26 -10.30 3.51
C ILE A 171 -3.70 -9.84 2.13
N ALA A 172 -3.03 -8.82 1.62
CA ALA A 172 -3.11 -8.35 0.26
C ALA A 172 -1.79 -8.60 -0.48
N LEU A 173 -1.86 -9.02 -1.74
CA LEU A 173 -0.72 -8.94 -2.64
C LEU A 173 -0.81 -7.65 -3.44
N ASP A 174 0.24 -6.85 -3.34
CA ASP A 174 0.37 -5.59 -4.06
C ASP A 174 0.98 -5.80 -5.46
N ASP A 175 0.74 -4.84 -6.34
CA ASP A 175 1.31 -4.73 -7.69
C ASP A 175 1.03 -5.94 -8.62
N VAL A 176 -0.19 -6.50 -8.57
CA VAL A 176 -0.55 -7.63 -9.44
C VAL A 176 -0.81 -7.13 -10.86
N GLY A 177 0.05 -7.53 -11.80
CA GLY A 177 -0.11 -7.25 -13.23
C GLY A 177 1.09 -6.57 -13.89
N SER A 178 2.02 -6.04 -13.09
CA SER A 178 3.34 -5.58 -13.55
C SER A 178 4.29 -6.78 -13.64
N GLY A 179 4.63 -7.23 -14.85
CA GLY A 179 5.67 -8.25 -15.06
C GLY A 179 5.26 -9.72 -14.87
N TYR A 180 6.25 -10.62 -14.95
CA TYR A 180 6.07 -12.09 -15.03
C TYR A 180 5.92 -12.77 -13.66
N SER A 181 6.38 -12.10 -12.60
CA SER A 181 6.39 -12.51 -11.19
C SER A 181 5.00 -12.44 -10.54
N GLY A 182 4.17 -11.46 -10.91
CA GLY A 182 2.85 -11.23 -10.29
C GLY A 182 1.90 -12.43 -10.37
N LEU A 183 1.75 -13.03 -11.56
CA LEU A 183 0.87 -14.20 -11.73
C LEU A 183 1.38 -15.44 -10.99
N ASN A 184 2.69 -15.67 -10.95
CA ASN A 184 3.26 -16.78 -10.20
C ASN A 184 2.98 -16.65 -8.69
N ARG A 185 3.04 -15.44 -8.14
CA ARG A 185 2.68 -15.18 -6.74
C ARG A 185 1.20 -15.50 -6.48
N VAL A 186 0.31 -15.04 -7.37
CA VAL A 186 -1.13 -15.31 -7.28
C VAL A 186 -1.44 -16.81 -7.27
N VAL A 187 -0.87 -17.57 -8.22
CA VAL A 187 -1.15 -19.01 -8.35
C VAL A 187 -0.63 -19.84 -7.18
N ASN A 188 0.47 -19.41 -6.55
CA ASN A 188 1.13 -20.16 -5.48
C ASN A 188 0.76 -19.68 -4.07
N THR A 189 -0.22 -18.80 -3.92
CA THR A 189 -0.63 -18.27 -2.61
C THR A 189 -2.16 -18.18 -2.49
N SER A 190 -2.66 -17.81 -1.31
CA SER A 190 -4.09 -17.64 -1.05
C SER A 190 -4.34 -16.39 -0.21
N PRO A 191 -4.14 -15.18 -0.79
CA PRO A 191 -4.38 -13.93 -0.10
C PRO A 191 -5.87 -13.63 0.04
N ASN A 192 -6.22 -12.69 0.91
CA ASN A 192 -7.58 -12.17 1.01
C ASN A 192 -7.87 -11.13 -0.09
N TYR A 193 -6.84 -10.39 -0.49
CA TYR A 193 -6.94 -9.32 -1.50
C TYR A 193 -5.84 -9.44 -2.56
N LEU A 194 -6.20 -9.12 -3.80
CA LEU A 194 -5.25 -8.79 -4.87
C LEU A 194 -5.43 -7.32 -5.22
N LYS A 195 -4.32 -6.59 -5.34
CA LYS A 195 -4.32 -5.20 -5.77
C LYS A 195 -3.77 -5.13 -7.19
N ALA A 196 -4.60 -4.68 -8.12
CA ALA A 196 -4.26 -4.51 -9.53
C ALA A 196 -3.60 -3.14 -9.71
N ASP A 197 -2.34 -3.16 -10.16
CA ASP A 197 -1.48 -1.98 -10.29
C ASP A 197 -2.06 -0.90 -11.22
N ILE A 198 -1.60 0.34 -11.00
CA ILE A 198 -1.95 1.52 -11.79
C ILE A 198 -1.71 1.32 -13.29
N GLU A 199 -0.71 0.55 -13.72
CA GLU A 199 -0.46 0.29 -15.13
C GLU A 199 -1.61 -0.46 -15.80
N LEU A 200 -2.31 -1.34 -15.06
CA LEU A 200 -3.47 -2.06 -15.57
C LEU A 200 -4.75 -1.21 -15.54
N VAL A 201 -4.84 -0.24 -14.63
CA VAL A 201 -6.02 0.62 -14.45
C VAL A 201 -5.98 1.88 -15.31
N ARG A 202 -4.83 2.52 -15.44
CA ARG A 202 -4.66 3.78 -16.17
C ARG A 202 -5.12 3.61 -17.61
N ASP A 203 -6.02 4.48 -18.06
CA ASP A 203 -6.60 4.47 -19.41
C ASP A 203 -7.28 3.13 -19.80
N ILE A 204 -7.71 2.31 -18.84
CA ILE A 204 -8.35 1.00 -19.11
C ILE A 204 -9.56 1.12 -20.05
N HIS A 205 -10.30 2.23 -19.98
CA HIS A 205 -11.45 2.53 -20.84
C HIS A 205 -11.10 2.74 -22.32
N LYS A 206 -9.81 2.93 -22.64
CA LYS A 206 -9.30 3.10 -24.02
C LYS A 206 -8.57 1.86 -24.54
N ASP A 207 -8.22 0.91 -23.67
CA ASP A 207 -7.38 -0.22 -24.03
C ASP A 207 -8.10 -1.55 -23.79
N LYS A 208 -8.48 -2.20 -24.90
CA LYS A 208 -9.19 -3.47 -24.84
C LYS A 208 -8.38 -4.59 -24.19
N LYS A 209 -7.05 -4.56 -24.27
CA LYS A 209 -6.19 -5.57 -23.64
C LYS A 209 -6.22 -5.43 -22.13
N LYS A 210 -6.18 -4.19 -21.61
CA LYS A 210 -6.32 -3.92 -20.17
C LYS A 210 -7.68 -4.34 -19.65
N GLU A 211 -8.77 -4.04 -20.37
CA GLU A 211 -10.11 -4.54 -20.00
C GLU A 211 -10.17 -6.06 -19.92
N LEU A 212 -9.61 -6.77 -20.91
CA LEU A 212 -9.59 -8.24 -20.93
C LEU A 212 -8.78 -8.81 -19.77
N MET A 213 -7.59 -8.26 -19.50
CA MET A 213 -6.75 -8.69 -18.39
C MET A 213 -7.44 -8.45 -17.03
N MET A 214 -8.04 -7.27 -16.83
CA MET A 214 -8.83 -6.98 -15.63
C MET A 214 -10.00 -7.96 -15.46
N LYS A 215 -10.71 -8.31 -16.53
CA LYS A 215 -11.78 -9.34 -16.49
C LYS A 215 -11.26 -10.71 -16.08
N PHE A 216 -10.10 -11.13 -16.60
CA PHE A 216 -9.51 -12.42 -16.24
C PHE A 216 -9.13 -12.46 -14.75
N LEU A 217 -8.51 -11.39 -14.23
CA LEU A 217 -8.19 -11.29 -12.81
C LEU A 217 -9.45 -11.28 -11.94
N LEU A 218 -10.47 -10.52 -12.34
CA LEU A 218 -11.75 -10.47 -11.64
C LEU A 218 -12.44 -11.84 -11.61
N GLN A 219 -12.45 -12.56 -12.74
CA GLN A 219 -13.00 -13.91 -12.81
C GLN A 219 -12.27 -14.84 -11.85
N TYR A 220 -10.94 -14.83 -11.85
CA TYR A 220 -10.15 -15.62 -10.90
C TYR A 220 -10.51 -15.28 -9.45
N CYS A 221 -10.60 -13.99 -9.12
CA CYS A 221 -10.98 -13.52 -7.78
C CYS A 221 -12.37 -14.04 -7.37
N ASN A 222 -13.35 -13.96 -8.26
CA ASN A 222 -14.71 -14.44 -8.01
C ASN A 222 -14.77 -15.96 -7.75
N GLU A 223 -14.06 -16.74 -8.56
CA GLU A 223 -14.02 -18.20 -8.44
C GLU A 223 -13.27 -18.69 -7.19
N THR A 224 -12.32 -17.88 -6.68
CA THR A 224 -11.48 -18.23 -5.52
C THR A 224 -11.92 -17.56 -4.22
N GLY A 225 -12.90 -16.65 -4.27
CA GLY A 225 -13.35 -15.85 -3.13
C GLY A 225 -12.36 -14.77 -2.70
N VAL A 226 -11.35 -14.48 -3.53
CA VAL A 226 -10.38 -13.39 -3.30
C VAL A 226 -11.01 -12.07 -3.71
N THR A 227 -10.70 -11.01 -2.99
CA THR A 227 -11.20 -9.68 -3.31
C THR A 227 -10.22 -8.91 -4.21
N LEU A 228 -10.72 -8.28 -5.27
CA LEU A 228 -9.91 -7.47 -6.20
C LEU A 228 -10.02 -5.98 -5.89
N ILE A 229 -8.89 -5.29 -5.79
CA ILE A 229 -8.79 -3.84 -5.59
C ILE A 229 -8.09 -3.25 -6.81
N ALA A 230 -8.72 -2.33 -7.53
CA ALA A 230 -8.10 -1.60 -8.65
C ALA A 230 -7.45 -0.29 -8.17
N GLU A 231 -6.17 -0.09 -8.43
CA GLU A 231 -5.42 1.07 -7.96
C GLU A 231 -5.22 2.17 -8.99
N GLY A 232 -5.01 3.40 -8.51
CA GLY A 232 -4.63 4.53 -9.35
C GLY A 232 -5.76 5.08 -10.21
N ILE A 233 -7.02 4.93 -9.78
CA ILE A 233 -8.18 5.54 -10.45
C ILE A 233 -8.08 7.07 -10.36
N GLU A 234 -7.90 7.74 -11.51
CA GLU A 234 -7.75 9.21 -11.57
C GLU A 234 -8.85 9.90 -12.38
N THR A 235 -9.68 9.14 -13.10
CA THR A 235 -10.74 9.69 -13.95
C THR A 235 -12.08 8.99 -13.71
N ASP A 236 -13.15 9.69 -14.04
CA ASP A 236 -14.51 9.14 -14.12
C ASP A 236 -14.59 8.00 -15.14
N ALA A 237 -13.99 8.14 -16.32
CA ALA A 237 -14.02 7.11 -17.37
C ALA A 237 -13.37 5.78 -16.94
N GLU A 238 -12.28 5.83 -16.16
CA GLU A 238 -11.69 4.64 -15.55
C GLU A 238 -12.63 4.01 -14.52
N LEU A 239 -13.22 4.83 -13.64
CA LEU A 239 -14.20 4.37 -12.65
C LEU A 239 -15.41 3.71 -13.32
N GLU A 240 -15.98 4.34 -14.35
CA GLU A 240 -17.12 3.82 -15.10
C GLU A 240 -16.80 2.46 -15.75
N CYS A 241 -15.60 2.34 -16.32
CA CYS A 241 -15.15 1.08 -16.91
C CYS A 241 -15.05 -0.01 -15.84
N LEU A 242 -14.33 0.24 -14.73
CA LEU A 242 -14.14 -0.73 -13.64
C LEU A 242 -15.47 -1.12 -12.98
N HIS A 243 -16.37 -0.16 -12.76
CA HIS A 243 -17.72 -0.41 -12.26
C HIS A 243 -18.49 -1.34 -13.20
N ARG A 244 -18.53 -1.03 -14.50
CA ARG A 244 -19.18 -1.86 -15.53
C ARG A 244 -18.59 -3.26 -15.63
N LEU A 245 -17.28 -3.41 -15.39
CA LEU A 245 -16.62 -4.71 -15.34
C LEU A 245 -17.02 -5.53 -14.12
N GLY A 246 -17.55 -4.89 -13.06
CA GLY A 246 -17.90 -5.55 -11.80
C GLY A 246 -16.74 -5.67 -10.82
N VAL A 247 -15.70 -4.83 -10.95
CA VAL A 247 -14.58 -4.84 -10.00
C VAL A 247 -15.08 -4.52 -8.59
N HIS A 248 -14.57 -5.23 -7.59
CA HIS A 248 -15.06 -5.17 -6.21
C HIS A 248 -14.76 -3.84 -5.53
N TYR A 249 -13.47 -3.52 -5.39
CA TYR A 249 -13.00 -2.31 -4.73
C TYR A 249 -12.04 -1.53 -5.64
N GLY A 250 -11.86 -0.26 -5.32
CA GLY A 250 -10.83 0.56 -5.96
C GLY A 250 -10.29 1.65 -5.05
N GLN A 251 -9.13 2.15 -5.43
CA GLN A 251 -8.41 3.21 -4.76
C GLN A 251 -7.81 4.14 -5.82
N GLY A 252 -7.76 5.43 -5.54
CA GLY A 252 -7.17 6.41 -6.45
C GLY A 252 -7.58 7.83 -6.10
N TYR A 253 -6.90 8.82 -6.68
CA TYR A 253 -7.14 10.23 -6.33
C TYR A 253 -8.52 10.74 -6.74
N PHE A 254 -9.14 10.13 -7.77
CA PHE A 254 -10.51 10.44 -8.13
C PHE A 254 -11.50 9.99 -7.04
N LEU A 255 -11.24 8.83 -6.43
CA LEU A 255 -12.05 8.30 -5.33
C LEU A 255 -11.76 9.03 -4.03
N GLY A 256 -10.51 9.32 -3.71
CA GLY A 256 -10.14 10.00 -2.48
C GLY A 256 -8.63 10.09 -2.33
N ARG A 257 -8.14 11.27 -1.94
CA ARG A 257 -6.71 11.50 -1.72
C ARG A 257 -6.30 11.07 -0.32
N PRO A 258 -5.03 10.68 -0.11
CA PRO A 258 -4.50 10.43 1.23
C PRO A 258 -4.65 11.66 2.13
N ASN A 259 -5.22 11.48 3.32
CA ASN A 259 -5.45 12.55 4.30
C ASN A 259 -5.03 12.10 5.71
N LYS A 260 -4.75 13.02 6.64
CA LYS A 260 -4.52 12.65 8.04
C LYS A 260 -5.74 12.03 8.71
N GLY A 261 -6.95 12.37 8.25
CA GLY A 261 -8.22 11.77 8.69
C GLY A 261 -8.69 10.62 7.81
N PHE A 262 -9.77 9.98 8.24
CA PHE A 262 -10.48 8.91 7.53
C PHE A 262 -11.56 9.50 6.62
N GLU A 263 -11.14 10.10 5.51
CA GLU A 263 -12.08 10.72 4.56
C GLU A 263 -12.97 9.68 3.87
N ASN A 264 -14.17 10.08 3.46
CA ASN A 264 -15.00 9.25 2.59
C ASN A 264 -14.54 9.37 1.13
N ILE A 265 -15.20 8.61 0.24
CA ILE A 265 -15.12 8.83 -1.20
C ILE A 265 -15.49 10.29 -1.55
N SER A 266 -14.86 10.84 -2.59
CA SER A 266 -15.14 12.17 -3.13
C SER A 266 -16.60 12.27 -3.59
N GLU A 267 -17.19 13.46 -3.44
CA GLU A 267 -18.57 13.72 -3.88
C GLU A 267 -18.72 13.49 -5.40
N GLU A 268 -17.70 13.83 -6.18
CA GLU A 268 -17.67 13.64 -7.63
C GLU A 268 -17.75 12.15 -8.00
N ALA A 269 -16.89 11.31 -7.41
CA ALA A 269 -16.88 9.89 -7.69
C ALA A 269 -18.16 9.19 -7.19
N MET A 270 -18.67 9.58 -6.01
CA MET A 270 -19.97 9.11 -5.52
C MET A 270 -21.10 9.46 -6.51
N GLY A 271 -21.09 10.68 -7.05
CA GLY A 271 -22.06 11.11 -8.06
C GLY A 271 -22.00 10.29 -9.35
N VAL A 272 -20.82 9.85 -9.77
CA VAL A 272 -20.65 8.93 -10.91
C VAL A 272 -21.27 7.57 -10.60
N LEU A 273 -20.91 6.95 -9.46
CA LEU A 273 -21.42 5.63 -9.08
C LEU A 273 -22.95 5.60 -8.94
N GLN A 274 -23.54 6.64 -8.35
CA GLN A 274 -25.00 6.76 -8.24
C GLN A 274 -25.69 6.81 -9.61
N LYS A 275 -25.13 7.57 -10.57
CA LYS A 275 -25.67 7.63 -11.94
C LYS A 275 -25.61 6.27 -12.63
N LEU A 276 -24.49 5.55 -12.49
CA LEU A 276 -24.31 4.22 -13.08
C LEU A 276 -25.32 3.22 -12.51
N ASN A 277 -25.50 3.18 -11.19
CA ASN A 277 -26.45 2.30 -10.53
C ASN A 277 -27.91 2.56 -10.94
N ILE A 278 -28.30 3.83 -11.09
CA ILE A 278 -29.64 4.20 -11.58
C ILE A 278 -29.85 3.69 -13.01
N ASN A 279 -28.85 3.86 -13.88
CA ASN A 279 -28.93 3.42 -15.27
C ASN A 279 -28.97 1.90 -15.39
N HIS A 280 -28.20 1.18 -14.56
CA HIS A 280 -28.22 -0.27 -14.48
C HIS A 280 -29.63 -0.77 -14.12
N ASN A 281 -30.24 -0.26 -13.04
CA ASN A 281 -31.57 -0.67 -12.61
C ASN A 281 -32.68 -0.38 -13.65
N LYS A 282 -32.57 0.72 -14.39
CA LYS A 282 -33.52 1.04 -15.48
C LYS A 282 -33.44 0.06 -16.65
N ASN A 283 -32.24 -0.44 -16.97
CA ASN A 283 -32.04 -1.38 -18.07
C ASN A 283 -32.55 -2.79 -17.71
N TYR A 284 -32.31 -3.26 -16.49
CA TYR A 284 -32.84 -4.54 -16.01
C TYR A 284 -34.37 -4.54 -15.87
N GLY A 285 -34.96 -3.44 -15.36
CA GLY A 285 -36.42 -3.32 -15.26
C GLY A 285 -37.17 -3.20 -16.61
N LYS A 286 -36.44 -3.01 -17.72
CA LYS A 286 -36.99 -3.11 -19.08
C LYS A 286 -36.85 -4.53 -19.66
N ALA A 287 -35.74 -5.21 -19.40
CA ALA A 287 -35.49 -6.57 -19.89
C ALA A 287 -36.42 -7.63 -19.26
N GLU A 288 -36.95 -7.39 -18.06
CA GLU A 288 -37.96 -8.28 -17.43
C GLU A 288 -39.40 -8.05 -17.94
N LYS A 289 -39.61 -7.06 -18.81
CA LYS A 289 -40.94 -6.70 -19.37
C LYS A 289 -41.08 -7.04 -20.86
N GLU A 290 -40.08 -7.69 -21.45
CA GLU A 290 -40.09 -8.23 -22.81
C GLU A 290 -40.07 -9.76 -22.77
#